data_AF-A0A1R2AY55-F1
#
_entry.id   AF-A0A1R2AY55-F1
#
_cell.length_a   1.000
_cell.length_b   1.000
_cell.length_c   1.000
_cell.angle_alpha   90.00
_cell.angle_beta   90.00
_cell.angle_gamma   90.00
#
_symmetry.space_group_name_H-M   'P 1'
#
loop_
_entity.id
_entity.type
_entity.pdbx_description
1 polymer ?
#
loop_
_entity_poly.entity_id
_entity_poly.type
_entity_poly.pdbx_seq_one_letter_code
_entity_poly.pdbx_strand_id
1 'polypeptide(L)'
;MSLVQGFLVRIQRYLDRGVILTLPERKNTAALSQFVQGMFELMRFSEACFVSMAVYFDRLLSKKNSLINHLNMTRLIFISGIMAIKMQDDFSYKNSYFAQISGVPNHEINDLEKSFLQWIEFSLLINREEYDKYYSSLTNL
;
A
#
# COMPACT_ATOMS: atom_id res chain seq x y z
N MET A 1 8.21 16.20 6.55
CA MET A 1 8.75 14.90 6.09
C MET A 1 8.16 14.57 4.73
N SER A 2 8.80 13.72 3.91
CA SER A 2 8.14 13.24 2.68
C SER A 2 7.00 12.27 3.02
N LEU A 3 5.98 12.16 2.17
CA LEU A 3 4.88 11.20 2.35
C LEU A 3 5.40 9.76 2.55
N VAL A 4 6.46 9.41 1.82
CA VAL A 4 7.18 8.14 1.95
C VAL A 4 7.69 7.94 3.38
N GLN A 5 8.40 8.92 3.94
CA GLN A 5 8.91 8.84 5.31
C GLN A 5 7.79 8.71 6.33
N GLY A 6 6.72 9.50 6.19
CA GLY A 6 5.55 9.42 7.07
C GLY A 6 4.88 8.06 7.05
N PHE A 7 4.74 7.46 5.88
CA PHE A 7 4.19 6.11 5.73
C PHE A 7 5.10 5.05 6.35
N LEU A 8 6.41 5.13 6.15
CA LEU A 8 7.36 4.19 6.75
C LEU A 8 7.35 4.26 8.28
N VAL A 9 7.28 5.47 8.86
CA VAL A 9 7.11 5.65 10.32
C VAL A 9 5.79 5.03 10.80
N ARG A 10 4.71 5.21 10.05
CA ARG A 10 3.42 4.58 10.35
C ARG A 10 3.51 3.05 10.34
N ILE A 11 4.13 2.45 9.31
CA ILE A 11 4.34 0.99 9.24
C ILE A 11 5.16 0.51 10.44
N GLN A 12 6.24 1.22 10.79
CA GLN A 12 7.06 0.88 11.95
C GLN A 12 6.22 0.83 13.24
N ARG A 13 5.32 1.80 13.45
CA ARG A 13 4.41 1.80 14.60
C ARG A 13 3.47 0.60 14.62
N TYR A 14 3.00 0.11 13.46
CA TYR A 14 2.18 -1.11 13.40
C TYR A 14 2.97 -2.36 13.77
N LEU A 15 4.23 -2.44 13.34
CA LEU A 15 5.13 -3.53 13.72
C LEU A 15 5.42 -3.51 15.23
N ASP A 16 5.75 -2.34 15.78
CA ASP A 16 6.08 -2.19 17.21
C ASP A 16 4.88 -2.53 18.12
N ARG A 17 3.65 -2.29 17.65
CA ARG A 17 2.41 -2.62 18.37
C ARG A 17 1.94 -4.06 18.16
N GLY A 18 2.64 -4.86 17.35
CA GLY A 18 2.24 -6.23 17.02
C GLY A 18 0.95 -6.31 16.19
N VAL A 19 0.54 -5.23 15.52
CA VAL A 19 -0.63 -5.21 14.63
C VAL A 19 -0.33 -6.01 13.36
N ILE A 20 0.92 -5.92 12.88
CA ILE A 20 1.43 -6.73 11.76
C ILE A 20 2.28 -7.85 12.35
N LEU A 21 1.92 -9.09 12.04
CA LEU A 21 2.61 -10.26 12.59
C LEU A 21 4.00 -10.39 11.96
N THR A 22 5.04 -10.16 12.77
CA THR A 22 6.43 -10.42 12.38
C THR A 22 6.85 -11.81 12.84
N LEU A 23 7.53 -12.57 11.98
CA LEU A 23 8.35 -13.69 12.48
C LEU A 23 9.48 -13.11 13.34
N PRO A 24 9.94 -13.84 14.38
CA PRO A 24 10.88 -13.33 15.37
C PRO A 24 12.25 -12.89 14.82
N GLU A 25 12.59 -13.19 13.55
CA GLU A 25 13.99 -13.14 13.11
C GLU A 25 14.39 -12.15 12.01
N ARG A 26 13.52 -11.30 11.43
CA ARG A 26 14.04 -10.31 10.43
C ARG A 26 13.32 -8.97 10.44
N LYS A 27 13.88 -8.02 11.19
CA LYS A 27 13.68 -6.57 10.98
C LYS A 27 14.43 -6.14 9.72
N ASN A 28 13.90 -6.36 8.53
CA ASN A 28 14.49 -5.78 7.30
C ASN A 28 13.66 -4.59 6.79
N THR A 29 13.55 -3.58 7.64
CA THR A 29 12.89 -2.29 7.34
C THR A 29 13.57 -1.54 6.20
N ALA A 30 14.87 -1.74 5.99
CA ALA A 30 15.63 -1.18 4.88
C ALA A 30 15.14 -1.69 3.53
N ALA A 31 14.93 -3.01 3.38
CA ALA A 31 14.40 -3.59 2.15
C ALA A 31 12.98 -3.11 1.84
N LEU A 32 12.13 -2.93 2.86
CA LEU A 32 10.80 -2.35 2.70
C LEU A 32 10.87 -0.90 2.22
N SER A 33 11.71 -0.08 2.85
CA SER A 33 11.91 1.32 2.45
C SER A 33 12.36 1.42 1.00
N GLN A 34 13.33 0.61 0.60
CA GLN A 34 13.86 0.61 -0.77
C GLN A 34 12.81 0.14 -1.78
N PHE A 35 12.00 -0.88 -1.44
CA PHE A 35 10.88 -1.30 -2.28
C PHE A 35 9.84 -0.20 -2.44
N VAL A 36 9.42 0.40 -1.33
CA VAL A 36 8.38 1.43 -1.30
C VAL A 36 8.85 2.65 -2.11
N GLN A 37 10.09 3.11 -1.92
CA GLN A 37 10.68 4.17 -2.74
C GLN A 37 10.73 3.81 -4.23
N GLY A 38 11.25 2.62 -4.57
CA GLY A 38 11.35 2.18 -5.96
C GLY A 38 9.97 2.05 -6.63
N MET A 39 8.96 1.58 -5.91
CA MET A 39 7.58 1.53 -6.39
C MET A 39 7.07 2.92 -6.75
N PHE A 40 7.28 3.92 -5.90
CA PHE A 40 6.81 5.30 -6.15
C PHE A 40 7.51 5.95 -7.34
N GLU A 41 8.81 5.73 -7.48
CA GLU A 41 9.59 6.25 -8.60
C GLU A 41 9.17 5.58 -9.93
N LEU A 42 9.02 4.25 -9.93
CA LEU A 42 8.65 3.48 -11.11
C LEU A 42 7.20 3.73 -11.56
N MET A 43 6.29 3.97 -10.62
CA MET A 43 4.86 4.15 -10.91
C MET A 43 4.44 5.60 -11.15
N ARG A 44 5.35 6.58 -11.02
CA ARG A 44 5.05 8.03 -11.18
C ARG A 44 3.87 8.49 -10.33
N PHE A 45 3.80 8.01 -9.08
CA PHE A 45 2.70 8.25 -8.17
C PHE A 45 2.50 9.75 -7.90
N SER A 46 1.25 10.21 -8.04
CA SER A 46 0.85 11.51 -7.49
C SER A 46 0.77 11.43 -5.96
N GLU A 47 0.85 12.58 -5.29
CA GLU A 47 0.61 12.65 -3.84
C GLU A 47 -0.78 12.10 -3.47
N ALA A 48 -1.79 12.38 -4.30
CA ALA A 48 -3.14 11.87 -4.11
C ALA A 48 -3.21 10.34 -4.17
N CYS A 49 -2.56 9.72 -5.17
CA CYS A 49 -2.44 8.27 -5.23
C CYS A 49 -1.76 7.71 -3.98
N PHE A 50 -0.72 8.38 -3.48
CA PHE A 50 0.00 7.94 -2.28
C PHE A 50 -0.92 7.91 -1.06
N VAL A 51 -1.64 9.01 -0.82
CA VAL A 51 -2.58 9.11 0.31
C VAL A 51 -3.65 8.04 0.19
N SER A 52 -4.23 7.86 -1.01
CA SER A 52 -5.24 6.84 -1.27
C SER A 52 -4.70 5.41 -1.02
N MET A 53 -3.45 5.13 -1.41
CA MET A 53 -2.79 3.86 -1.11
C MET A 53 -2.71 3.63 0.41
N ALA A 54 -2.29 4.66 1.18
CA ALA A 54 -2.22 4.54 2.63
C ALA A 54 -3.59 4.30 3.27
N VAL A 55 -4.65 4.96 2.76
CA VAL A 55 -6.03 4.70 3.17
C VAL A 55 -6.43 3.24 2.89
N TYR A 56 -6.17 2.73 1.69
CA TYR A 56 -6.54 1.36 1.32
C TYR A 56 -5.77 0.31 2.12
N PHE A 57 -4.49 0.55 2.39
CA PHE A 57 -3.69 -0.33 3.23
C PHE A 57 -4.19 -0.38 4.68
N ASP A 58 -4.55 0.77 5.26
CA ASP A 58 -5.16 0.84 6.59
C ASP A 58 -6.55 0.16 6.62
N ARG A 59 -7.36 0.30 5.56
CA ARG A 59 -8.63 -0.44 5.43
C ARG A 59 -8.38 -1.95 5.44
N LEU A 60 -7.38 -2.43 4.71
CA LEU A 60 -7.00 -3.85 4.74
C LEU A 60 -6.56 -4.29 6.15
N LEU A 61 -5.69 -3.51 6.80
CA LEU A 61 -5.28 -3.76 8.19
C LEU A 61 -6.49 -3.86 9.12
N SER A 62 -7.44 -2.93 9.02
CA SER A 62 -8.62 -2.91 9.90
C SER A 62 -9.52 -4.15 9.73
N LYS A 63 -9.65 -4.67 8.51
CA LYS A 63 -10.55 -5.79 8.20
C LYS A 63 -9.89 -7.16 8.27
N LYS A 64 -8.59 -7.24 7.98
CA LYS A 64 -7.83 -8.48 7.78
C LYS A 64 -6.40 -8.40 8.34
N ASN A 65 -6.18 -7.77 9.49
CA ASN A 65 -4.85 -7.68 10.13
C ASN A 65 -4.10 -9.02 10.21
N SER A 66 -4.80 -10.12 10.51
CA SER A 66 -4.22 -11.46 10.65
C SER A 66 -3.64 -12.03 9.34
N LEU A 67 -4.05 -11.48 8.19
CA LEU A 67 -3.47 -11.85 6.90
C LEU A 67 -2.13 -11.17 6.65
N ILE A 68 -1.82 -10.07 7.34
CA ILE A 68 -0.65 -9.23 7.05
C ILE A 68 0.52 -9.68 7.92
N ASN A 69 1.61 -10.04 7.24
CA ASN A 69 2.87 -10.38 7.86
C ASN A 69 4.05 -9.80 7.06
N HIS A 70 5.24 -9.85 7.64
CA HIS A 70 6.47 -9.35 7.02
C HIS A 70 6.81 -9.98 5.64
N LEU A 71 6.31 -11.18 5.29
CA LEU A 71 6.57 -11.81 3.98
C LEU A 71 5.64 -11.28 2.88
N ASN A 72 4.40 -10.90 3.22
CA ASN A 72 3.40 -10.49 2.23
C ASN A 72 3.07 -8.98 2.26
N MET A 73 3.42 -8.26 3.33
CA MET A 73 3.12 -6.84 3.50
C MET A 73 3.56 -6.00 2.29
N THR A 74 4.77 -6.24 1.79
CA THR A 74 5.31 -5.55 0.61
C THR A 74 4.42 -5.73 -0.62
N ARG A 75 3.93 -6.96 -0.87
CA ARG A 75 3.00 -7.26 -1.97
C ARG A 75 1.64 -6.59 -1.73
N LEU A 76 1.18 -6.53 -0.49
CA LEU A 76 -0.11 -5.91 -0.15
C LEU A 76 -0.07 -4.38 -0.27
N ILE A 77 1.05 -3.74 0.09
CA ILE A 77 1.29 -2.31 -0.15
C ILE A 77 1.29 -2.04 -1.67
N PHE A 78 1.97 -2.88 -2.44
CA PHE A 78 2.02 -2.77 -3.89
C PHE A 78 0.63 -2.82 -4.53
N ILE A 79 -0.20 -3.79 -4.13
CA ILE A 79 -1.57 -3.91 -4.64
C ILE A 79 -2.45 -2.76 -4.18
N SER A 80 -2.29 -2.28 -2.94
CA SER A 80 -2.95 -1.05 -2.47
C SER A 80 -2.60 0.14 -3.38
N GLY A 81 -1.36 0.18 -3.86
CA GLY A 81 -0.88 1.20 -4.78
C GLY A 81 -1.51 1.11 -6.17
N ILE A 82 -1.58 -0.10 -6.73
CA ILE A 82 -2.29 -0.33 -8.00
C ILE A 82 -3.75 0.13 -7.89
N MET A 83 -4.43 -0.15 -6.77
CA MET A 83 -5.82 0.27 -6.58
C MET A 83 -5.94 1.79 -6.55
N ALA A 84 -4.99 2.48 -5.92
CA ALA A 84 -4.96 3.94 -5.88
C ALA A 84 -4.80 4.54 -7.29
N ILE A 85 -3.86 4.05 -8.09
CA ILE A 85 -3.69 4.49 -9.49
C ILE A 85 -4.99 4.30 -10.27
N LYS A 86 -5.56 3.08 -10.21
CA LYS A 86 -6.76 2.75 -10.99
C LYS A 86 -7.99 3.58 -10.62
N MET A 87 -8.08 4.03 -9.38
CA MET A 87 -9.19 4.86 -8.91
C MET A 87 -9.00 6.35 -9.19
N GLN A 88 -7.75 6.81 -9.32
CA GLN A 88 -7.42 8.22 -9.43
C GLN A 88 -7.22 8.67 -10.89
N ASP A 89 -6.65 7.79 -11.73
CA ASP A 89 -6.28 8.14 -13.10
C ASP A 89 -7.41 7.75 -14.08
N ASP A 90 -7.85 8.70 -14.91
CA ASP A 90 -8.86 8.46 -15.97
C ASP A 90 -8.41 7.37 -16.96
N PHE A 91 -7.09 7.27 -17.20
CA PHE A 91 -6.46 6.25 -18.02
C PHE A 91 -5.46 5.46 -17.19
N SER A 92 -5.91 4.36 -16.59
CA SER A 92 -5.05 3.49 -15.81
C SER A 92 -4.46 2.34 -16.62
N TYR A 93 -3.26 1.91 -16.22
CA TYR A 93 -2.58 0.78 -16.85
C TYR A 93 -3.27 -0.55 -16.52
N LYS A 94 -3.17 -1.52 -17.45
CA LYS A 94 -3.60 -2.91 -17.21
C LYS A 94 -2.64 -3.61 -16.25
N ASN A 95 -3.12 -4.68 -15.60
CA ASN A 95 -2.30 -5.50 -14.71
C ASN A 95 -1.05 -6.07 -15.37
N SER A 96 -1.10 -6.34 -16.68
CA SER A 96 0.06 -6.80 -17.45
C SER A 96 1.22 -5.81 -17.43
N TYR A 97 0.93 -4.51 -17.37
CA TYR A 97 1.96 -3.47 -17.24
C TYR A 97 2.57 -3.50 -15.84
N PHE A 98 1.74 -3.57 -14.79
CA PHE A 98 2.22 -3.68 -13.41
C PHE A 98 3.03 -4.96 -13.18
N ALA A 99 2.66 -6.06 -13.85
CA ALA A 99 3.39 -7.33 -13.85
C ALA A 99 4.78 -7.17 -14.47
N GLN A 100 4.85 -6.48 -15.61
CA GLN A 100 6.11 -6.23 -16.30
C GLN A 100 7.08 -5.40 -15.45
N ILE A 101 6.62 -4.32 -14.81
CA ILE A 101 7.51 -3.43 -14.03
C ILE A 101 7.90 -4.00 -12.66
N SER A 102 7.09 -4.90 -12.10
CA SER A 102 7.36 -5.50 -10.78
C SER A 102 8.06 -6.85 -10.82
N GLY A 103 8.08 -7.50 -11.99
CA GLY A 103 8.54 -8.89 -12.15
C GLY A 103 7.61 -9.93 -11.51
N VAL A 104 6.42 -9.51 -11.03
CA VAL A 104 5.39 -10.42 -10.51
C VAL A 104 4.58 -10.98 -11.67
N PRO A 105 4.29 -12.30 -11.72
CA PRO A 105 3.46 -12.86 -12.76
C PRO A 105 2.09 -12.17 -12.86
N ASN A 106 1.62 -11.92 -14.09
CA ASN A 106 0.36 -11.19 -14.31
C ASN A 106 -0.85 -11.86 -13.65
N HIS A 107 -0.89 -13.19 -13.61
CA HIS A 107 -1.97 -13.92 -12.94
C HIS A 107 -1.96 -13.68 -11.42
N GLU A 108 -0.79 -13.63 -10.78
CA GLU A 108 -0.69 -13.30 -9.35
C GLU A 108 -1.22 -11.89 -9.07
N ILE A 109 -0.92 -10.90 -9.92
CA ILE A 109 -1.46 -9.54 -9.76
C ILE A 109 -2.98 -9.53 -9.91
N ASN A 110 -3.52 -10.25 -10.90
CA ASN A 110 -4.98 -10.34 -11.08
C ASN A 110 -5.67 -10.96 -9.86
N ASP A 111 -5.12 -12.06 -9.33
CA ASP A 111 -5.67 -12.75 -8.17
C ASP A 111 -5.57 -11.91 -6.90
N LEU A 112 -4.44 -11.21 -6.73
CA LEU A 112 -4.24 -10.31 -5.61
C LEU A 112 -5.16 -9.09 -5.66
N GLU A 113 -5.36 -8.47 -6.83
CA GLU A 113 -6.31 -7.37 -6.98
C GLU A 113 -7.72 -7.80 -6.60
N LYS A 114 -8.18 -8.94 -7.15
CA LYS A 114 -9.50 -9.48 -6.83
C LYS A 114 -9.65 -9.75 -5.32
N SER A 115 -8.67 -10.40 -4.72
CA SER A 115 -8.67 -10.72 -3.29
C SER A 115 -8.64 -9.46 -2.44
N PHE A 116 -7.82 -8.48 -2.81
CA PHE A 116 -7.71 -7.21 -2.11
C PHE A 116 -9.03 -6.45 -2.09
N LEU A 117 -9.68 -6.30 -3.25
CA LEU A 117 -10.99 -5.66 -3.37
C LEU A 117 -12.04 -6.34 -2.49
N GLN A 118 -12.05 -7.67 -2.44
CA GLN A 118 -12.92 -8.43 -1.54
C GLN A 118 -12.59 -8.18 -0.07
N TRP A 119 -11.30 -8.13 0.31
CA TRP A 119 -10.88 -7.90 1.68
C TRP A 119 -11.21 -6.50 2.20
N ILE A 120 -11.14 -5.48 1.34
CA ILE A 120 -11.58 -4.13 1.70
C ILE A 120 -13.09 -3.90 1.50
N GLU A 121 -13.81 -4.92 1.02
CA GLU A 121 -15.25 -4.89 0.67
C GLU A 121 -15.57 -3.75 -0.30
N PHE A 122 -14.70 -3.56 -1.31
CA PHE A 122 -14.82 -2.51 -2.33
C PHE A 122 -14.92 -1.08 -1.75
N SER A 123 -14.49 -0.88 -0.50
CA SER A 123 -14.39 0.44 0.11
C SER A 123 -13.21 1.18 -0.52
N LEU A 124 -13.45 1.82 -1.67
CA LEU A 124 -12.47 2.60 -2.45
C LEU A 124 -12.78 4.09 -2.46
N LEU A 125 -14.02 4.50 -2.20
CA LEU A 125 -14.35 5.92 -2.14
C LEU A 125 -13.68 6.56 -0.92
N ILE A 126 -13.02 7.69 -1.14
CA ILE A 126 -12.36 8.49 -0.11
C ILE A 126 -12.97 9.88 -0.19
N ASN A 127 -13.60 10.32 0.89
CA ASN A 127 -14.12 11.69 0.95
C ASN A 127 -13.01 12.67 1.32
N ARG A 128 -13.27 13.97 1.15
CA ARG A 128 -12.28 15.01 1.40
C ARG A 128 -11.76 15.02 2.85
N GLU A 129 -12.65 14.85 3.83
CA GLU A 129 -12.27 14.86 5.24
C GLU A 129 -11.32 13.70 5.58
N GLU A 130 -11.62 12.50 5.07
CA GLU A 130 -10.76 11.33 5.22
C GLU A 130 -9.41 11.56 4.54
N TYR A 131 -9.41 12.07 3.30
CA TYR A 131 -8.18 12.39 2.58
C TYR A 131 -7.31 13.39 3.36
N ASP A 132 -7.88 14.51 3.79
CA ASP A 132 -7.15 15.59 4.50
C ASP A 132 -6.57 15.08 5.83
N LYS A 133 -7.32 14.21 6.53
CA LYS A 133 -6.86 13.54 7.75
C LYS A 133 -5.64 12.65 7.48
N TYR A 134 -5.68 11.83 6.43
CA TYR A 134 -4.56 10.96 6.08
C TYR A 134 -3.35 11.75 5.55
N TYR A 135 -3.56 12.77 4.73
CA TYR A 135 -2.50 13.64 4.26
C TYR A 135 -1.78 14.33 5.43
N SER A 136 -2.53 14.92 6.35
CA SER A 136 -1.98 15.54 7.57
C SER A 136 -1.26 14.50 8.44
N SER A 137 -1.83 13.31 8.57
CA SER A 137 -1.22 12.18 9.29
C SER A 137 0.10 11.72 8.70
N LEU A 138 0.35 11.88 7.40
CA LEU A 138 1.58 11.42 6.74
C LEU A 138 2.65 12.51 6.70
N THR A 139 2.25 13.78 6.76
CA THR A 139 3.15 14.93 6.65
C THR A 139 3.63 15.47 8.00
N ASN A 140 2.77 15.39 9.03
CA ASN A 140 3.00 15.98 10.36
C ASN A 140 3.48 14.97 11.42
N LEU A 141 4.00 13.80 11.00
CA LEU A 141 4.57 12.80 11.91
C LEU A 141 5.96 13.15 12.42
#